data_AF-A0A7C3F2C9-F1
#
_entry.id   AF-A0A7C3F2C9-F1
#
_cell.length_a   1.000
_cell.length_b   1.000
_cell.length_c   1.000
_cell.angle_alpha   90.00
_cell.angle_beta   90.00
_cell.angle_gamma   90.00
#
_symmetry.space_group_name_H-M   'P 1'
#
loop_
_entity.id
_entity.type
_entity.pdbx_description
1 polymer ?
#
loop_
_entity_poly.entity_id
_entity_poly.type
_entity_poly.pdbx_seq_one_letter_code
_entity_poly.pdbx_strand_id
1 'polypeptide(L)'
;MAERQLCATVVGGDDMSPSIRPGERLRITPAASDRIVAGDVIVFKRHVLIAHRVMGAARAFGRTYFITRGDRCPYIDSPVSEDLVAGIIIGKRLRLVTSLRQRVALTGVVLWYIAAVRVLRGRAFRIANSFARRVASYGLPEMPAA
;
A
#
# COMPACT_ATOMS: atom_id res chain seq x y z
N MET A 1 -25.11 -28.38 -0.25
CA MET A 1 -24.00 -28.67 -1.19
C MET A 1 -22.70 -28.48 -0.42
N ALA A 2 -22.00 -29.56 -0.04
CA ALA A 2 -20.75 -29.45 0.71
C ALA A 2 -19.67 -28.81 -0.18
N GLU A 3 -19.13 -27.67 0.24
CA GLU A 3 -18.06 -26.97 -0.48
C GLU A 3 -16.80 -27.84 -0.43
N ARG A 4 -16.40 -28.39 -1.58
CA ARG A 4 -15.21 -29.24 -1.68
C ARG A 4 -13.97 -28.41 -1.36
N GLN A 5 -13.36 -28.66 -0.21
CA GLN A 5 -12.06 -28.12 0.16
C GLN A 5 -10.96 -29.09 -0.23
N LEU A 6 -9.87 -28.57 -0.79
CA LEU A 6 -8.66 -29.31 -1.09
C LEU A 6 -7.63 -29.02 0.00
N CYS A 7 -6.92 -30.05 0.43
CA CYS A 7 -5.76 -29.91 1.31
C CYS A 7 -4.48 -30.09 0.48
N ALA A 8 -3.60 -29.09 0.50
CA ALA A 8 -2.30 -29.15 -0.15
C ALA A 8 -1.20 -28.96 0.89
N THR A 9 -0.05 -29.58 0.67
CA THR A 9 1.15 -29.35 1.49
C THR A 9 2.15 -28.54 0.68
N VAL A 10 2.72 -27.51 1.30
CA VAL A 10 3.75 -26.69 0.65
C VAL A 10 5.03 -27.51 0.57
N VAL A 11 5.46 -27.83 -0.65
CA VAL A 11 6.65 -28.68 -0.88
C VAL A 11 7.93 -27.86 -0.79
N GLY A 12 7.92 -26.59 -1.19
CA GLY A 12 9.11 -25.73 -1.15
C GLY A 12 8.84 -24.31 -1.66
N GLY A 13 9.89 -23.49 -1.68
CA GLY A 13 9.85 -22.08 -2.08
C GLY A 13 9.74 -21.12 -0.89
N ASP A 14 10.42 -19.97 -1.02
CA ASP A 14 10.45 -18.91 -0.01
C ASP A 14 9.67 -17.65 -0.43
N ASP A 15 9.05 -17.69 -1.61
CA ASP A 15 8.40 -16.51 -2.23
C ASP A 15 7.23 -15.99 -1.41
N MET A 16 6.56 -16.85 -0.65
CA MET A 16 5.48 -16.48 0.27
C MET A 16 5.91 -16.34 1.73
N SER A 17 7.22 -16.41 2.02
CA SER A 17 7.73 -16.16 3.36
C SER A 17 7.56 -14.68 3.73
N PRO A 18 7.09 -14.33 4.95
CA PRO A 18 6.88 -15.20 6.11
C PRO A 18 5.47 -15.81 6.24
N SER A 19 4.53 -15.49 5.34
CA SER A 19 3.12 -15.84 5.48
C SER A 19 2.81 -17.33 5.32
N ILE A 20 3.52 -17.98 4.41
CA ILE A 20 3.43 -19.42 4.13
C ILE A 20 4.84 -19.99 4.14
N ARG A 21 5.02 -21.12 4.80
CA ARG A 21 6.32 -21.80 4.91
C ARG A 21 6.28 -23.20 4.29
N PRO A 22 7.42 -23.71 3.79
CA PRO A 22 7.55 -25.12 3.41
C PRO A 22 7.10 -26.05 4.55
N GLY A 23 6.41 -27.13 4.19
CA GLY A 23 5.82 -28.10 5.14
C GLY A 23 4.46 -27.69 5.72
N GLU A 24 3.99 -26.46 5.48
CA GLU A 24 2.67 -26.03 5.95
C GLU A 24 1.54 -26.69 5.15
N ARG A 25 0.45 -27.07 5.83
CA ARG A 25 -0.77 -27.58 5.18
C ARG A 25 -1.73 -26.42 4.92
N LEU A 26 -2.11 -26.27 3.67
CA LEU A 26 -3.00 -25.22 3.19
C LEU A 26 -4.35 -25.82 2.84
N ARG A 27 -5.42 -25.11 3.25
CA ARG A 27 -6.78 -25.40 2.82
C ARG A 27 -7.13 -24.47 1.66
N ILE A 28 -7.40 -25.07 0.52
CA ILE A 28 -7.74 -24.39 -0.71
C ILE A 28 -9.22 -24.59 -0.96
N THR A 29 -9.93 -23.49 -1.17
CA THR A 29 -11.35 -23.50 -1.49
C THR A 29 -11.54 -22.92 -2.89
N PRO A 30 -12.25 -23.62 -3.80
CA PRO A 30 -12.64 -23.05 -5.07
C PRO A 30 -13.43 -21.75 -4.83
N ALA A 31 -13.03 -20.66 -5.47
CA ALA A 31 -13.71 -19.39 -5.37
C ALA A 31 -14.01 -18.86 -6.77
N ALA A 32 -15.20 -18.32 -6.94
CA ALA A 32 -15.55 -17.58 -8.15
C ALA A 32 -14.69 -16.31 -8.25
N SER A 33 -14.34 -15.92 -9.48
CA SER A 33 -13.39 -14.83 -9.76
C SER A 33 -13.80 -13.49 -9.14
N ASP A 34 -15.11 -13.25 -9.04
CA ASP A 34 -15.72 -12.06 -8.46
C ASP A 34 -15.57 -11.98 -6.93
N ARG A 35 -15.29 -13.10 -6.26
CA ARG A 35 -15.04 -13.18 -4.82
C ARG A 35 -13.57 -13.00 -4.44
N ILE A 36 -12.67 -13.09 -5.42
CA ILE A 36 -11.22 -12.96 -5.19
C ILE A 36 -10.88 -11.47 -5.14
N VAL A 37 -10.31 -11.03 -4.02
CA VAL A 37 -9.99 -9.62 -3.81
C VAL A 37 -8.51 -9.41 -3.48
N ALA A 38 -8.05 -8.16 -3.62
CA ALA A 38 -6.69 -7.79 -3.25
C ALA A 38 -6.40 -8.15 -1.78
N GLY A 39 -5.23 -8.74 -1.55
CA GLY A 39 -4.78 -9.26 -0.26
C GLY A 39 -5.04 -10.75 -0.05
N ASP A 40 -5.92 -11.37 -0.83
CA ASP A 40 -6.13 -12.82 -0.79
C ASP A 40 -4.92 -13.56 -1.36
N VAL A 41 -4.72 -14.81 -0.94
CA VAL A 41 -3.69 -15.68 -1.54
C VAL A 41 -4.40 -16.70 -2.40
N ILE A 42 -4.08 -16.70 -3.69
CA ILE A 42 -4.63 -17.66 -4.65
C ILE A 42 -3.60 -18.72 -4.98
N VAL A 43 -4.09 -19.93 -5.23
CA VAL A 43 -3.31 -21.01 -5.84
C VAL A 43 -3.70 -21.10 -7.30
N PHE A 44 -2.71 -21.05 -8.19
CA PHE A 44 -2.93 -21.19 -9.62
C PHE A 44 -1.95 -22.17 -10.24
N LYS A 45 -2.34 -22.73 -11.38
CA LYS A 45 -1.55 -23.74 -12.10
C LYS A 45 -0.81 -23.10 -13.27
N ARG A 46 0.50 -23.28 -13.29
CA ARG A 46 1.34 -23.11 -14.50
C ARG A 46 2.02 -24.45 -14.81
N HIS A 47 3.35 -24.51 -14.77
CA HIS A 47 4.09 -25.77 -14.77
C HIS A 47 3.97 -26.52 -13.43
N VAL A 48 3.83 -25.77 -12.34
CA VAL A 48 3.60 -26.26 -10.99
C VAL A 48 2.42 -25.50 -10.35
N LEU A 49 1.94 -25.98 -9.21
CA LEU A 49 1.01 -25.22 -8.38
C LEU A 49 1.78 -24.14 -7.63
N ILE A 50 1.38 -22.89 -7.84
CA ILE A 50 2.02 -21.71 -7.24
C ILE A 50 0.98 -21.00 -6.40
N ALA A 51 1.36 -20.60 -5.19
CA ALA A 51 0.51 -19.79 -4.31
C ALA A 51 1.12 -18.39 -4.21
N HIS A 52 0.43 -17.36 -4.68
CA HIS A 52 0.87 -15.96 -4.53
C HIS A 52 -0.26 -15.04 -4.08
N ARG A 53 0.10 -13.88 -3.52
CA ARG A 53 -0.86 -12.89 -3.05
C ARG A 53 -1.39 -12.05 -4.21
N VAL A 54 -2.70 -11.86 -4.25
CA VAL A 54 -3.37 -10.98 -5.20
C VAL A 54 -3.10 -9.53 -4.80
N MET A 55 -2.48 -8.78 -5.70
CA MET A 55 -2.27 -7.33 -5.56
C MET A 55 -3.43 -6.54 -6.15
N GLY A 56 -4.10 -7.10 -7.15
CA GLY A 56 -5.26 -6.51 -7.81
C GLY A 56 -5.82 -7.42 -8.90
N ALA A 57 -6.91 -6.98 -9.53
CA ALA A 57 -7.51 -7.64 -10.67
C ALA A 57 -7.78 -6.63 -11.79
N ALA A 58 -7.61 -7.06 -13.04
CA ALA A 58 -7.93 -6.30 -14.24
C ALA A 58 -8.87 -7.12 -15.12
N ARG A 59 -9.81 -6.45 -15.78
CA ARG A 59 -10.72 -7.09 -16.73
C ARG A 59 -10.34 -6.68 -18.15
N ALA A 60 -10.09 -7.66 -19.00
CA ALA A 60 -9.75 -7.45 -20.40
C ALA A 60 -10.38 -8.55 -21.26
N PHE A 61 -10.91 -8.19 -22.43
CA PHE A 61 -11.54 -9.14 -23.37
C PHE A 61 -12.59 -10.06 -22.72
N GLY A 62 -13.38 -9.51 -21.79
CA GLY A 62 -14.41 -10.25 -21.06
C GLY A 62 -13.90 -11.15 -19.93
N ARG A 63 -12.57 -11.34 -19.80
CA ARG A 63 -11.94 -12.21 -18.80
C ARG A 63 -11.34 -11.43 -17.64
N THR A 64 -11.26 -12.08 -16.49
CA THR A 64 -10.58 -11.56 -15.30
C THR A 64 -9.14 -12.03 -15.26
N TYR A 65 -8.23 -11.09 -15.03
CA TYR A 65 -6.80 -11.33 -14.83
C TYR A 65 -6.38 -10.85 -13.46
N PHE A 66 -5.76 -11.73 -12.69
CA PHE A 66 -5.22 -11.44 -11.37
C PHE A 66 -3.76 -11.05 -11.48
N ILE A 67 -3.42 -9.92 -10.86
CA ILE A 67 -2.06 -9.45 -10.71
C ILE A 67 -1.56 -10.01 -9.38
N THR A 68 -0.61 -10.94 -9.43
CA THR A 68 -0.10 -11.63 -8.24
C THR A 68 1.32 -11.22 -7.90
N ARG A 69 1.70 -11.42 -6.64
CA ARG A 69 3.07 -11.25 -6.17
C ARG A 69 3.33 -12.15 -4.97
N GLY A 70 4.49 -12.81 -4.92
CA GLY A 70 4.99 -13.44 -3.71
C GLY A 70 5.30 -12.40 -2.62
N ASP A 71 5.04 -12.72 -1.35
CA ASP A 71 5.29 -11.79 -0.23
C ASP A 71 6.76 -11.36 -0.10
N ARG A 72 7.71 -12.20 -0.54
CA ARG A 72 9.15 -11.92 -0.58
C ARG A 72 9.66 -11.49 -1.97
N CYS A 73 8.82 -11.55 -3.00
CA CYS A 73 9.21 -11.21 -4.36
C CYS A 73 9.18 -9.68 -4.56
N PRO A 74 10.27 -9.05 -5.06
CA PRO A 74 10.29 -7.62 -5.32
C PRO A 74 9.44 -7.22 -6.54
N TYR A 75 9.20 -8.14 -7.47
CA TYR A 75 8.49 -7.87 -8.74
C TYR A 75 7.13 -8.54 -8.78
N ILE A 76 6.20 -7.90 -9.47
CA ILE A 76 4.86 -8.43 -9.75
C ILE A 76 4.98 -9.53 -10.82
N ASP A 77 4.18 -10.59 -10.69
CA ASP A 77 4.14 -11.67 -11.68
C ASP A 77 3.39 -11.26 -12.95
N SER A 78 3.59 -12.04 -14.02
CA SER A 78 2.73 -11.92 -15.19
C SER A 78 1.26 -12.19 -14.81
N PRO A 79 0.29 -11.43 -15.36
CA PRO A 79 -1.13 -11.60 -15.04
C PRO A 79 -1.60 -13.04 -15.19
N VAL A 80 -2.39 -13.50 -14.21
CA VAL A 80 -2.92 -14.87 -14.14
C VAL A 80 -4.40 -14.82 -14.54
N SER A 81 -4.77 -15.55 -15.59
CA SER A 81 -6.18 -15.67 -15.98
C SER A 81 -6.96 -16.47 -14.93
N GLU A 82 -8.22 -16.11 -14.72
CA GLU A 82 -9.16 -16.83 -13.84
C GLU A 82 -9.24 -18.34 -14.12
N ASP A 83 -9.08 -18.76 -15.39
CA ASP A 83 -9.12 -20.17 -15.79
C ASP A 83 -7.97 -21.01 -15.19
N LEU A 84 -6.87 -20.36 -14.79
CA LEU A 84 -5.71 -21.02 -14.19
C LEU A 84 -5.80 -21.10 -12.66
N VAL A 85 -6.78 -20.43 -12.05
CA VAL A 85 -6.91 -20.35 -10.59
C VAL A 85 -7.59 -21.62 -10.07
N ALA A 86 -6.88 -22.34 -9.20
CA ALA A 86 -7.39 -23.53 -8.53
C ALA A 86 -8.26 -23.18 -7.31
N GLY A 87 -7.99 -22.04 -6.66
CA GLY A 87 -8.79 -21.53 -5.55
C GLY A 87 -8.05 -20.56 -4.65
N ILE A 88 -8.71 -20.15 -3.56
CA ILE A 88 -8.17 -19.26 -2.52
C ILE A 88 -7.72 -20.06 -1.30
N ILE A 89 -6.69 -19.59 -0.61
CA ILE A 89 -6.27 -20.13 0.69
C ILE A 89 -7.04 -19.42 1.79
N ILE A 90 -7.81 -20.19 2.57
CA ILE A 90 -8.58 -19.64 3.69
C ILE A 90 -7.65 -19.33 4.87
N GLY A 91 -7.89 -18.19 5.53
CA GLY A 91 -7.25 -17.84 6.81
C GLY A 91 -5.91 -17.10 6.71
N LYS A 92 -5.37 -16.91 5.50
CA LYS A 92 -4.09 -16.19 5.26
C LYS A 92 -4.28 -14.82 4.60
N ARG A 93 -5.40 -14.16 4.89
CA ARG A 93 -5.66 -12.78 4.48
C ARG A 93 -4.87 -11.85 5.38
N LEU A 94 -3.72 -11.37 4.91
CA LEU A 94 -3.11 -10.21 5.53
C LEU A 94 -4.08 -9.05 5.28
N ARG A 95 -4.67 -8.49 6.34
CA ARG A 95 -5.16 -7.11 6.23
C ARG A 95 -3.95 -6.32 5.71
N LEU A 96 -4.13 -5.56 4.63
CA LEU A 96 -3.25 -4.46 4.26
C LEU A 96 -3.29 -3.44 5.40
N VAL A 97 -2.73 -3.81 6.55
CA VAL A 97 -2.36 -2.87 7.58
C VAL A 97 -1.15 -2.21 6.97
N THR A 98 -1.35 -1.01 6.40
CA THR A 98 -0.28 -0.05 6.20
C THR A 98 0.62 -0.15 7.42
N SER A 99 1.83 -0.68 7.24
CA SER A 99 2.65 -1.16 8.35
C SER A 99 2.76 -0.06 9.40
N LEU A 100 2.85 -0.40 10.70
CA LEU A 100 3.01 0.60 11.76
C LEU A 100 4.16 1.57 11.42
N ARG A 101 5.22 1.07 10.77
CA ARG A 101 6.32 1.86 10.20
C ARG A 101 5.87 2.90 9.16
N GLN A 102 5.03 2.52 8.19
CA GLN A 102 4.49 3.45 7.19
C GLN A 102 3.58 4.52 7.81
N ARG A 103 2.77 4.16 8.82
CA ARG A 103 1.95 5.13 9.57
C ARG A 103 2.80 6.12 10.37
N VAL A 104 3.85 5.64 11.05
CA VAL A 104 4.81 6.48 11.79
C VAL A 104 5.61 7.38 10.83
N ALA A 105 6.01 6.89 9.66
CA ALA A 105 6.71 7.68 8.67
C ALA A 105 5.84 8.81 8.11
N LEU A 106 4.58 8.52 7.73
CA LEU A 106 3.65 9.53 7.22
C LEU A 106 3.32 10.60 8.28
N THR A 107 3.08 10.18 9.53
CA THR A 107 2.85 11.13 10.63
C THR A 107 4.09 11.98 10.92
N GLY A 108 5.29 11.40 10.85
CA GLY A 108 6.56 12.13 10.96
C GLY A 108 6.74 13.20 9.87
N VAL A 109 6.44 12.87 8.61
CA VAL A 109 6.52 13.83 7.48
C VAL A 109 5.51 14.98 7.64
N VAL A 110 4.27 14.68 8.04
CA VAL A 110 3.24 15.70 8.28
C VAL A 110 3.63 16.63 9.43
N LEU A 111 4.12 16.07 10.55
CA LEU A 111 4.58 16.88 11.69
C LEU A 111 5.79 17.76 11.32
N TRP A 112 6.74 17.20 10.58
CA TRP A 112 7.89 17.96 10.06
C TRP A 112 7.46 19.11 9.16
N TYR A 113 6.54 18.87 8.22
CA TYR A 113 6.01 19.91 7.33
C TYR A 113 5.29 21.02 8.11
N ILE A 114 4.43 20.66 9.06
CA ILE A 114 3.73 21.62 9.93
C ILE A 114 4.73 22.46 10.74
N ALA A 115 5.77 21.84 11.30
CA ALA A 115 6.82 22.54 12.05
C ALA A 115 7.61 23.48 11.15
N ALA A 116 8.01 23.03 9.95
CA ALA A 116 8.72 23.85 8.96
C ALA A 116 7.93 25.10 8.56
N VAL A 117 6.63 24.95 8.26
CA VAL A 117 5.73 26.08 7.93
C VAL A 117 5.61 27.07 9.11
N ARG A 118 5.52 26.57 10.35
CA ARG A 118 5.45 27.44 11.55
C ARG A 118 6.75 28.20 11.79
N VAL A 119 7.90 27.56 11.64
CA VAL A 119 9.22 28.19 11.82
C VAL A 119 9.49 29.24 10.74
N LEU A 120 9.14 28.94 9.48
CA LEU A 120 9.28 29.87 8.36
C LEU A 120 8.37 31.10 8.52
N ARG A 121 7.11 30.92 8.95
CA ARG A 121 6.23 32.05 9.29
C ARG A 121 6.76 32.84 10.49
N GLY A 122 7.34 32.20 11.50
CA GLY A 122 7.86 32.86 12.70
C GLY A 122 9.17 33.65 12.51
N ARG A 123 10.01 33.30 11.52
CA ARG A 123 11.20 34.10 11.15
C ARG A 123 10.85 35.24 10.19
N ALA A 124 10.03 34.99 9.17
CA ALA A 124 9.61 36.02 8.22
C ALA A 124 8.79 37.13 8.90
N PHE A 125 7.90 36.76 9.83
CA PHE A 125 7.06 37.72 10.56
C PHE A 125 7.87 38.61 11.53
N ARG A 126 8.92 38.08 12.17
CA ARG A 126 9.77 38.88 13.07
C ARG A 126 10.63 39.90 12.32
N ILE A 127 11.14 39.55 11.14
CA ILE A 127 11.90 40.48 10.28
C ILE A 127 10.97 41.56 9.73
N ALA A 128 9.80 41.17 9.19
CA ALA A 128 8.81 42.12 8.66
C ALA A 128 8.31 43.12 9.72
N ASN A 129 8.03 42.65 10.95
CA ASN A 129 7.57 43.52 12.03
C ASN A 129 8.68 44.46 12.57
N SER A 130 9.95 44.05 12.49
CA SER A 130 11.08 44.92 12.86
C SER A 130 11.32 46.05 11.85
N PHE A 131 11.07 45.78 10.56
CA PHE A 131 11.13 46.80 9.49
C PHE A 131 9.93 47.75 9.55
N ALA A 132 8.71 47.24 9.75
CA ALA A 132 7.51 48.07 9.88
C ALA A 132 7.63 49.09 11.04
N ARG A 133 8.23 48.69 12.17
CA ARG A 133 8.48 49.60 13.30
C ARG A 133 9.58 50.65 13.04
N ARG A 134 10.54 50.37 12.15
CA ARG A 134 11.59 51.34 11.74
C ARG A 134 11.10 52.33 10.69
N VAL A 135 10.20 51.93 9.80
CA VAL A 135 9.59 52.84 8.82
C VAL A 135 8.61 53.80 9.51
N ALA A 136 7.88 53.32 10.53
CA ALA A 136 6.97 54.16 11.33
C ALA A 136 7.69 55.23 12.19
N SER A 137 9.01 55.14 12.39
CA SER A 137 9.80 56.14 13.12
C SER A 137 10.42 57.24 12.25
N TYR A 138 10.34 57.12 10.92
CA TYR A 138 10.68 58.23 10.01
C TYR A 138 9.39 58.99 9.72
N GLY A 139 9.14 60.03 10.53
CA GLY A 139 8.02 60.95 10.35
C GLY A 139 7.95 61.48 8.92
N LEU A 140 6.73 61.57 8.39
CA LEU A 140 6.44 62.26 7.14
C LEU A 140 6.90 63.72 7.27
N PRO A 141 7.68 64.27 6.31
CA PRO A 141 8.00 65.68 6.33
C PRO A 141 6.71 66.49 6.12
N GLU A 142 6.43 67.40 7.06
CA GLU A 142 5.39 68.40 6.90
C GLU A 142 5.73 69.26 5.66
N MET A 143 4.83 69.26 4.68
CA MET A 143 4.89 70.21 3.57
C MET A 143 4.14 71.48 3.99
N PRO A 144 4.77 72.67 3.90
CA PRO A 144 4.13 73.91 4.29
C PRO A 144 2.95 74.24 3.38
N ALA A 145 1.87 74.70 3.98
CA ALA A 145 0.71 75.23 3.29
C ALA A 145 1.03 76.62 2.71
N ALA A 146 1.00 76.73 1.37
CA ALA A 146 0.56 77.90 0.59
C ALA A 146 0.59 77.57 -0.90
#